data_AF-A0A1Y3BAG0-F1
#
_entry.id   AF-A0A1Y3BAG0-F1
#
_cell.length_a   1.000
_cell.length_b   1.000
_cell.length_c   1.000
_cell.angle_alpha   90.00
_cell.angle_beta   90.00
_cell.angle_gamma   90.00
#
_symmetry.space_group_name_H-M   'P 1'
#
loop_
_entity.id
_entity.type
_entity.pdbx_description
1 polymer ?
#
loop_
_entity_poly.entity_id
_entity_poly.type
_entity_poly.pdbx_seq_one_letter_code
_entity_poly.pdbx_strand_id
1 'polypeptide(L)'
;MHIFFPDGLFNNKENSGFIFTRPTMQCLRNIHLPPAPFLIAVLIHRWEIPWAKIFPLRLVLRLGYEYKMYPSPVISYANLCKVLSTSNEHVLAFGGNLCLRADSHLVCVQNEDDDDIHSQYRTELSSYPGSPEKQTGASFIVFSGVLKSSTGLKAKMNIVEDGLLVQIPPSLMEEFRSAIKDMKDFRIDCCKVTDTSGDSDEWIQLKWVNDELSTNLGVRSQIDGLNLEGIQSARIFSNPDYANERYLIRWIEVFLLQINDNGRRSEVINANKLAESVAQAFCVALIDYLDQLYENGLTKISLRISLDIDKVGYETGSGGKPLPQQITQPLDDALIPVIMSNISTTGIEDPLVIELLFFVLLK
;
A
#
# COMPACT_ATOMS: atom_id res chain seq x y z
N MET A 1 -7.26 -5.62 -4.93
CA MET A 1 -7.41 -7.05 -4.52
C MET A 1 -8.73 -7.54 -5.11
N HIS A 2 -8.82 -8.78 -5.59
CA HIS A 2 -10.03 -9.33 -6.24
C HIS A 2 -10.25 -10.80 -5.85
N ILE A 3 -11.49 -11.27 -5.94
CA ILE A 3 -11.87 -12.69 -5.81
C ILE A 3 -12.83 -13.03 -6.96
N PHE A 4 -12.67 -14.20 -7.58
CA PHE A 4 -13.50 -14.65 -8.71
C PHE A 4 -14.29 -15.92 -8.38
N PHE A 5 -15.48 -16.02 -8.96
CA PHE A 5 -16.40 -17.15 -8.83
C PHE A 5 -16.75 -17.65 -10.24
N PRO A 6 -16.09 -18.70 -10.74
CA PRO A 6 -16.25 -19.17 -12.12
C PRO A 6 -17.69 -19.53 -12.49
N ASP A 7 -18.43 -20.09 -11.52
CA ASP A 7 -19.80 -20.56 -11.70
C ASP A 7 -20.87 -19.45 -11.58
N GLY A 8 -20.44 -18.23 -11.25
CA GLY A 8 -21.32 -17.09 -10.99
C GLY A 8 -21.69 -16.92 -9.52
N LEU A 9 -22.34 -15.81 -9.22
CA LEU A 9 -22.82 -15.42 -7.88
C LEU A 9 -24.27 -14.99 -7.94
N PHE A 10 -24.99 -15.16 -6.82
CA PHE A 10 -26.38 -14.69 -6.67
C PHE A 10 -27.31 -15.23 -7.77
N ASN A 11 -27.12 -16.48 -8.17
CA ASN A 11 -27.84 -17.14 -9.28
C ASN A 11 -27.70 -16.42 -10.63
N ASN A 12 -26.67 -15.59 -10.81
CA ASN A 12 -26.35 -14.94 -12.07
C ASN A 12 -24.93 -15.32 -12.51
N LYS A 13 -24.84 -15.97 -13.67
CA LYS A 13 -23.55 -16.37 -14.26
C LYS A 13 -22.68 -15.19 -14.69
N GLU A 14 -23.27 -14.03 -14.92
CA GLU A 14 -22.51 -12.83 -15.27
C GLU A 14 -21.85 -12.20 -14.04
N ASN A 15 -22.41 -12.35 -12.84
CA ASN A 15 -21.79 -11.90 -11.61
C ASN A 15 -20.62 -12.82 -11.26
N SER A 16 -19.38 -12.39 -11.54
CA SER A 16 -18.23 -13.32 -11.55
C SER A 16 -17.14 -13.01 -10.54
N GLY A 17 -17.31 -12.00 -9.70
CA GLY A 17 -16.31 -11.68 -8.69
C GLY A 17 -16.60 -10.44 -7.87
N PHE A 18 -15.65 -10.14 -6.99
CA PHE A 18 -15.58 -8.88 -6.29
C PHE A 18 -14.22 -8.22 -6.52
N ILE A 19 -14.21 -6.91 -6.70
CA ILE A 19 -13.03 -6.07 -6.53
C ILE A 19 -13.11 -5.34 -5.19
N PHE A 20 -12.03 -5.35 -4.43
CA PHE A 20 -11.98 -4.76 -3.09
C PHE A 20 -11.23 -3.44 -3.14
N THR A 21 -11.87 -2.41 -2.58
CA THR A 21 -11.33 -1.05 -2.48
C THR A 21 -11.30 -0.59 -1.03
N ARG A 22 -10.38 0.32 -0.69
CA ARG A 22 -10.43 1.00 0.61
C ARG A 22 -11.53 2.05 0.60
N PRO A 23 -12.18 2.31 1.75
CA PRO A 23 -12.96 3.53 1.94
C PRO A 23 -12.08 4.75 1.65
N THR A 24 -12.63 5.70 0.92
CA THR A 24 -12.03 7.00 0.61
C THR A 24 -13.07 8.08 0.87
N MET A 25 -13.69 8.63 -0.17
CA MET A 25 -14.65 9.74 -0.11
C MET A 25 -16.12 9.26 -0.21
N GLN A 26 -16.38 7.95 -0.20
CA GLN A 26 -17.74 7.43 -0.25
C GLN A 26 -18.54 7.85 1.00
N CYS A 27 -19.82 8.21 0.83
CA CYS A 27 -20.69 8.47 1.96
C CYS A 27 -20.99 7.16 2.70
N LEU A 28 -20.44 7.00 3.91
CA LEU A 28 -20.71 5.85 4.79
C LEU A 28 -21.63 6.21 5.97
N ARG A 29 -22.34 7.35 5.88
CA ARG A 29 -23.26 7.80 6.94
C ARG A 29 -24.38 6.78 7.11
N ASN A 30 -24.73 6.50 8.37
CA ASN A 30 -25.79 5.57 8.76
C ASN A 30 -25.56 4.10 8.33
N ILE A 31 -24.31 3.71 8.05
CA ILE A 31 -23.92 2.31 7.83
C ILE A 31 -23.19 1.81 9.07
N HIS A 32 -23.58 0.64 9.57
CA HIS A 32 -22.85 -0.04 10.63
C HIS A 32 -21.57 -0.66 10.04
N LEU A 33 -20.43 -0.04 10.30
CA LEU A 33 -19.15 -0.45 9.74
C LEU A 33 -18.42 -1.40 10.70
N PRO A 34 -17.68 -2.39 10.17
CA PRO A 34 -16.78 -3.20 10.99
C PRO A 34 -15.60 -2.35 11.51
N PRO A 35 -14.89 -2.82 12.56
CA PRO A 35 -13.65 -2.19 13.01
C PRO A 35 -12.60 -2.14 11.89
N ALA A 36 -11.82 -1.06 11.86
CA ALA A 36 -10.74 -0.90 10.90
C ALA A 36 -9.58 -1.92 11.14
N PRO A 37 -8.85 -2.32 10.09
CA PRO A 37 -9.05 -1.93 8.69
C PRO A 37 -10.12 -2.80 8.01
N PHE A 38 -10.95 -2.19 7.15
CA PHE A 38 -11.94 -2.91 6.35
C PHE A 38 -11.89 -2.48 4.87
N LEU A 39 -12.45 -3.32 4.01
CA LEU A 39 -12.53 -3.09 2.57
C LEU A 39 -14.00 -3.10 2.13
N ILE A 40 -14.29 -2.34 1.07
CA ILE A 40 -15.58 -2.36 0.39
C ILE A 40 -15.46 -3.30 -0.81
N ALA A 41 -16.30 -4.32 -0.85
CA ALA A 41 -16.41 -5.24 -1.97
C ALA A 41 -17.38 -4.69 -3.01
N VAL A 42 -16.92 -4.49 -4.24
CA VAL A 42 -17.73 -4.10 -5.38
C VAL A 42 -17.91 -5.32 -6.28
N LEU A 43 -19.16 -5.71 -6.52
CA LEU A 43 -19.51 -6.83 -7.41
C LEU A 43 -19.09 -6.46 -8.84
N ILE A 44 -18.45 -7.41 -9.54
CA ILE A 44 -18.00 -7.23 -10.92
C ILE A 44 -18.56 -8.31 -11.84
N HIS A 45 -18.83 -7.91 -13.08
CA HIS A 45 -19.33 -8.78 -14.14
C HIS A 45 -18.20 -9.58 -14.81
N ARG A 46 -18.58 -10.64 -15.54
CA ARG A 46 -17.65 -11.55 -16.21
C ARG A 46 -16.72 -10.84 -17.18
N TRP A 47 -17.25 -9.89 -17.95
CA TRP A 47 -16.48 -9.09 -18.91
C TRP A 47 -15.51 -8.11 -18.25
N GLU A 48 -15.66 -7.82 -16.95
CA GLU A 48 -14.78 -6.92 -16.19
C GLU A 48 -13.56 -7.66 -15.59
N ILE A 49 -13.57 -9.00 -15.55
CA ILE A 49 -12.49 -9.82 -14.98
C ILE A 49 -11.11 -9.49 -15.57
N PRO A 50 -10.92 -9.34 -16.90
CA PRO A 50 -9.62 -9.00 -17.46
C PRO A 50 -9.07 -7.70 -16.87
N TRP A 51 -9.91 -6.68 -16.75
CA TRP A 51 -9.55 -5.39 -16.17
C TRP A 51 -9.26 -5.49 -14.67
N ALA A 52 -10.05 -6.25 -13.91
CA ALA A 52 -9.81 -6.49 -12.50
C ALA A 52 -8.48 -7.21 -12.21
N LYS A 53 -8.01 -8.04 -13.16
CA LYS A 53 -6.71 -8.76 -13.07
C LYS A 53 -5.54 -7.89 -13.51
N ILE A 54 -5.67 -7.22 -14.66
CA ILE A 54 -4.55 -6.62 -15.38
C ILE A 54 -4.40 -5.13 -15.03
N PHE A 55 -5.51 -4.40 -14.94
CA PHE A 55 -5.48 -2.96 -14.68
C PHE A 55 -6.64 -2.50 -13.79
N PRO A 56 -6.63 -2.89 -12.50
CA PRO A 56 -7.77 -2.69 -11.60
C PRO A 56 -8.11 -1.22 -11.39
N LEU A 57 -7.13 -0.30 -11.45
CA LEU A 57 -7.39 1.13 -11.31
C LEU A 57 -8.33 1.65 -12.42
N ARG A 58 -8.13 1.23 -13.68
CA ARG A 58 -9.00 1.61 -14.79
C ARG A 58 -10.44 1.16 -14.57
N LEU A 59 -10.65 -0.10 -14.17
CA LEU A 59 -11.98 -0.62 -13.87
C LEU A 59 -12.64 0.15 -12.71
N VAL A 60 -11.88 0.39 -11.65
CA VAL A 60 -12.32 1.10 -10.45
C VAL A 60 -12.71 2.55 -10.77
N LEU A 61 -11.94 3.26 -11.61
CA LEU A 61 -12.25 4.61 -12.07
C LEU A 61 -13.45 4.61 -13.04
N ARG A 62 -13.58 3.63 -13.93
CA ARG A 62 -14.72 3.51 -14.85
C ARG A 62 -16.03 3.26 -14.11
N LEU A 63 -16.04 2.36 -13.13
CA LEU A 63 -17.18 2.15 -12.23
C LEU A 63 -17.46 3.43 -11.43
N GLY A 64 -16.40 4.08 -10.96
CA GLY A 64 -16.53 5.34 -10.26
C GLY A 64 -17.16 6.46 -11.08
N TYR A 65 -16.83 6.56 -12.35
CA TYR A 65 -17.48 7.47 -13.30
C TYR A 65 -18.96 7.13 -13.52
N GLU A 66 -19.29 5.86 -13.71
CA GLU A 66 -20.68 5.40 -13.90
C GLU A 66 -21.57 5.77 -12.72
N TYR A 67 -21.08 5.50 -11.50
CA TYR A 67 -21.84 5.64 -10.27
C TYR A 67 -21.54 6.94 -9.51
N LYS A 68 -20.71 7.83 -10.07
CA LYS A 68 -20.26 9.11 -9.49
C LYS A 68 -19.59 8.95 -8.10
N MET A 69 -18.73 7.95 -7.93
CA MET A 69 -18.03 7.62 -6.67
C MET A 69 -16.53 7.32 -6.88
N TYR A 70 -15.63 7.78 -6.00
CA TYR A 70 -14.17 7.64 -6.19
C TYR A 70 -13.54 6.48 -5.38
N PRO A 71 -12.66 5.62 -5.97
CA PRO A 71 -11.92 4.59 -5.19
C PRO A 71 -10.40 4.44 -5.52
N SER A 72 -9.59 3.88 -4.57
CA SER A 72 -8.10 3.96 -4.55
C SER A 72 -7.31 2.62 -4.43
N PRO A 73 -6.24 2.40 -5.23
CA PRO A 73 -5.13 1.45 -4.97
C PRO A 73 -3.91 2.06 -4.21
N VAL A 74 -2.75 1.36 -4.10
CA VAL A 74 -1.47 1.84 -3.51
C VAL A 74 -0.27 1.25 -4.29
N ILE A 75 0.81 2.03 -4.52
CA ILE A 75 2.10 1.57 -5.08
C ILE A 75 3.25 2.02 -4.17
N SER A 76 4.28 1.18 -4.01
CA SER A 76 5.47 1.43 -3.17
C SER A 76 6.77 1.55 -3.99
N TYR A 77 7.76 2.28 -3.46
CA TYR A 77 9.11 2.48 -4.00
C TYR A 77 9.83 1.20 -4.46
N ALA A 78 9.69 0.09 -3.71
CA ALA A 78 10.31 -1.18 -4.07
C ALA A 78 9.85 -1.69 -5.44
N ASN A 79 8.61 -1.37 -5.84
CA ASN A 79 8.09 -1.71 -7.16
C ASN A 79 8.73 -0.86 -8.26
N LEU A 80 9.07 0.40 -7.98
CA LEU A 80 9.70 1.30 -8.94
C LEU A 80 11.10 0.82 -9.34
N CYS A 81 11.91 0.41 -8.36
CA CYS A 81 13.24 -0.17 -8.62
C CYS A 81 13.15 -1.48 -9.41
N LYS A 82 12.11 -2.30 -9.17
CA LYS A 82 11.86 -3.52 -9.95
C LYS A 82 11.47 -3.21 -11.40
N VAL A 83 10.64 -2.19 -11.63
CA VAL A 83 10.28 -1.74 -12.98
C VAL A 83 11.50 -1.21 -13.73
N LEU A 84 12.39 -0.48 -13.07
CA LEU A 84 13.63 -0.01 -13.69
C LEU A 84 14.55 -1.16 -14.14
N SER A 85 14.63 -2.25 -13.38
CA SER A 85 15.51 -3.38 -13.69
C SER A 85 14.95 -4.34 -14.74
N THR A 86 13.63 -4.37 -14.95
CA THR A 86 12.97 -5.28 -15.92
C THR A 86 12.45 -4.60 -17.18
N SER A 87 12.42 -3.27 -17.22
CA SER A 87 11.95 -2.50 -18.38
C SER A 87 12.98 -2.38 -19.49
N ASN A 88 12.49 -2.22 -20.73
CA ASN A 88 13.32 -1.88 -21.88
C ASN A 88 13.96 -0.49 -21.68
N GLU A 89 15.24 -0.33 -22.01
CA GLU A 89 15.98 0.93 -21.83
C GLU A 89 15.26 2.15 -22.44
N HIS A 90 14.60 1.98 -23.58
CA HIS A 90 13.91 3.03 -24.31
C HIS A 90 12.44 3.23 -23.91
N VAL A 91 11.87 2.37 -23.07
CA VAL A 91 10.45 2.48 -22.65
C VAL A 91 10.32 2.24 -21.15
N LEU A 92 9.74 3.21 -20.45
CA LEU A 92 9.51 3.13 -19.02
C LEU A 92 8.04 3.43 -18.74
N ALA A 93 7.28 2.42 -18.32
CA ALA A 93 5.85 2.53 -18.08
C ALA A 93 5.54 2.34 -16.60
N PHE A 94 4.68 3.20 -16.08
CA PHE A 94 4.22 3.18 -14.71
C PHE A 94 2.70 3.15 -14.66
N GLY A 95 2.15 2.14 -13.98
CA GLY A 95 0.77 2.23 -13.50
C GLY A 95 0.69 3.32 -12.44
N GLY A 96 -0.28 4.20 -12.59
CA GLY A 96 -0.61 5.22 -11.62
C GLY A 96 -1.36 4.64 -10.44
N ASN A 97 -1.61 5.50 -9.46
CA ASN A 97 -2.50 5.22 -8.36
C ASN A 97 -3.59 6.28 -8.27
N LEU A 98 -4.64 6.05 -7.47
CA LEU A 98 -5.60 7.12 -7.24
C LEU A 98 -4.95 8.26 -6.44
N CYS A 99 -4.87 9.44 -7.07
CA CYS A 99 -4.53 10.68 -6.40
C CYS A 99 -5.76 11.25 -5.66
N LEU A 100 -5.79 11.20 -4.33
CA LEU A 100 -6.86 11.81 -3.52
C LEU A 100 -6.83 13.34 -3.50
N ARG A 101 -5.71 13.95 -3.93
CA ARG A 101 -5.55 15.41 -4.02
C ARG A 101 -6.09 15.96 -5.34
N ALA A 102 -6.26 15.10 -6.35
CA ALA A 102 -6.85 15.47 -7.62
C ALA A 102 -8.36 15.68 -7.47
N ASP A 103 -8.87 16.70 -8.16
CA ASP A 103 -10.27 17.09 -8.15
C ASP A 103 -11.05 16.57 -9.38
N SER A 104 -10.34 15.89 -10.29
CA SER A 104 -10.85 15.09 -11.39
C SER A 104 -9.85 14.00 -11.80
N HIS A 105 -10.27 12.98 -12.55
CA HIS A 105 -9.37 11.99 -13.16
C HIS A 105 -9.82 11.65 -14.58
N LEU A 106 -8.85 11.27 -15.40
CA LEU A 106 -9.11 10.69 -16.72
C LEU A 106 -9.75 9.31 -16.58
N VAL A 107 -10.73 9.04 -17.43
CA VAL A 107 -11.47 7.78 -17.48
C VAL A 107 -11.51 7.27 -18.92
N CYS A 108 -11.14 6.01 -19.11
CA CYS A 108 -11.24 5.33 -20.38
C CYS A 108 -12.63 4.69 -20.51
N VAL A 109 -13.39 5.09 -21.53
CA VAL A 109 -14.73 4.57 -21.82
C VAL A 109 -14.69 3.81 -23.14
N GLN A 110 -15.15 2.57 -23.12
CA GLN A 110 -15.34 1.77 -24.33
C GLN A 110 -16.66 2.18 -25.01
N ASN A 111 -16.62 2.41 -26.32
CA ASN A 111 -17.82 2.71 -27.11
C ASN A 111 -18.64 1.43 -27.36
N GLU A 112 -19.97 1.55 -27.35
CA GLU A 112 -20.88 0.40 -27.48
C GLU A 112 -21.12 -0.04 -28.95
N ASP A 113 -20.84 0.84 -29.94
CA ASP A 113 -21.42 0.73 -31.30
C ASP A 113 -20.42 0.68 -32.49
N ASP A 114 -19.11 0.51 -32.30
CA ASP A 114 -18.15 0.63 -33.44
C ASP A 114 -17.53 -0.70 -33.89
N ASP A 115 -17.81 -1.08 -35.15
CA ASP A 115 -17.13 -2.13 -35.93
C ASP A 115 -15.66 -1.77 -36.27
N ASP A 116 -15.21 -0.55 -35.97
CA ASP A 116 -13.86 -0.07 -36.22
C ASP A 116 -12.97 -0.20 -34.96
N ILE A 117 -12.04 -1.16 -35.01
CA ILE A 117 -11.04 -1.45 -33.99
C ILE A 117 -10.25 -0.19 -33.55
N HIS A 118 -10.14 0.83 -34.42
CA HIS A 118 -9.35 2.03 -34.15
C HIS A 118 -10.07 3.12 -33.32
N SER A 119 -11.38 3.01 -33.11
CA SER A 119 -12.18 4.01 -32.35
C SER A 119 -12.90 3.43 -31.13
N GLN A 120 -12.48 2.25 -30.69
CA GLN A 120 -13.14 1.48 -29.64
C GLN A 120 -13.15 2.15 -28.25
N TYR A 121 -12.24 3.10 -27.99
CA TYR A 121 -12.09 3.74 -26.69
C TYR A 121 -11.99 5.26 -26.81
N ARG A 122 -12.56 5.97 -25.83
CA ARG A 122 -12.45 7.42 -25.69
C ARG A 122 -12.02 7.83 -24.28
N THR A 123 -11.39 9.00 -24.20
CA THR A 123 -11.02 9.64 -22.94
C THR A 123 -12.15 10.53 -22.46
N GLU A 124 -12.61 10.30 -21.24
CA GLU A 124 -13.57 11.13 -20.52
C GLU A 124 -12.93 11.68 -19.25
N LEU A 125 -13.57 12.70 -18.65
CA LEU A 125 -13.17 13.26 -17.37
C LEU A 125 -14.23 12.93 -16.30
N SER A 126 -13.78 12.40 -15.16
CA SER A 126 -14.62 12.20 -13.97
C SER A 126 -14.25 13.22 -12.91
N SER A 127 -15.13 14.19 -12.67
CA SER A 127 -14.93 15.25 -11.67
C SER A 127 -15.99 15.20 -10.57
N TYR A 128 -15.67 15.77 -9.41
CA TYR A 128 -16.65 15.96 -8.35
C TYR A 128 -17.68 17.04 -8.76
N PRO A 129 -18.96 16.92 -8.36
CA PRO A 129 -19.94 17.96 -8.60
C PRO A 129 -19.48 19.32 -8.03
N GLY A 130 -19.31 20.32 -8.90
CA GLY A 130 -18.82 21.66 -8.53
C GLY A 130 -17.30 21.81 -8.46
N SER A 131 -16.53 20.80 -8.90
CA SER A 131 -15.08 20.86 -8.99
C SER A 131 -14.60 21.91 -10.02
N PRO A 132 -13.51 22.65 -9.75
CA PRO A 132 -12.89 23.54 -10.74
C PRO A 132 -12.00 22.79 -11.74
N GLU A 133 -11.80 21.47 -11.57
CA GLU A 133 -11.02 20.60 -12.46
C GLU A 133 -9.57 21.09 -12.67
N LYS A 134 -8.95 21.59 -11.60
CA LYS A 134 -7.61 22.18 -11.65
C LYS A 134 -6.51 21.13 -11.60
N GLN A 135 -6.76 19.98 -10.96
CA GLN A 135 -5.78 18.92 -10.79
C GLN A 135 -6.37 17.58 -11.23
N THR A 136 -6.01 17.15 -12.43
CA THR A 136 -6.50 15.90 -13.01
C THR A 136 -5.53 14.74 -12.79
N GLY A 137 -6.00 13.66 -12.18
CA GLY A 137 -5.28 12.39 -12.05
C GLY A 137 -5.31 11.55 -13.33
N ALA A 138 -4.28 10.74 -13.54
CA ALA A 138 -4.17 9.80 -14.66
C ALA A 138 -3.89 8.38 -14.15
N SER A 139 -4.39 7.36 -14.86
CA SER A 139 -4.28 5.95 -14.50
C SER A 139 -2.89 5.37 -14.77
N PHE A 140 -2.13 5.92 -15.72
CA PHE A 140 -0.77 5.48 -16.04
C PHE A 140 0.04 6.58 -16.72
N ILE A 141 1.35 6.40 -16.76
CA ILE A 141 2.27 7.23 -17.53
C ILE A 141 3.32 6.35 -18.21
N VAL A 142 3.61 6.63 -19.48
CA VAL A 142 4.63 5.94 -20.27
C VAL A 142 5.64 6.95 -20.78
N PHE A 143 6.92 6.73 -20.47
CA PHE A 143 8.04 7.44 -21.07
C PHE A 143 8.61 6.63 -22.23
N SER A 144 8.83 7.28 -23.36
CA SER A 144 9.38 6.67 -24.56
C SER A 144 10.57 7.48 -25.07
N GLY A 145 11.74 6.84 -25.15
CA GLY A 145 13.02 7.44 -25.55
C GLY A 145 13.19 7.63 -27.06
N VAL A 146 12.10 7.85 -27.81
CA VAL A 146 12.09 7.87 -29.29
C VAL A 146 11.68 9.21 -29.88
N LEU A 147 11.87 10.31 -29.14
CA LEU A 147 11.56 11.64 -29.67
C LEU A 147 12.50 11.98 -30.83
N LYS A 148 11.92 12.24 -32.01
CA LYS A 148 12.67 12.61 -33.21
C LYS A 148 13.19 14.05 -33.08
N SER A 149 14.45 14.28 -33.39
CA SER A 149 15.08 15.61 -33.37
C SER A 149 14.38 16.62 -34.28
N SER A 150 13.70 16.14 -35.33
CA SER A 150 12.91 16.96 -36.27
C SER A 150 11.70 17.64 -35.63
N THR A 151 11.28 17.22 -34.43
CA THR A 151 10.19 17.89 -33.69
C THR A 151 10.61 19.25 -33.14
N GLY A 152 11.92 19.48 -32.95
CA GLY A 152 12.43 20.71 -32.34
C GLY A 152 12.06 20.89 -30.87
N LEU A 153 11.48 19.87 -30.22
CA LEU A 153 11.04 19.88 -28.82
C LEU A 153 12.02 19.11 -27.93
N LYS A 154 12.10 19.50 -26.66
CA LYS A 154 12.83 18.77 -25.62
C LYS A 154 12.06 17.55 -25.13
N ALA A 155 10.73 17.64 -25.06
CA ALA A 155 9.82 16.56 -24.73
C ALA A 155 8.46 16.78 -25.40
N LYS A 156 7.70 15.71 -25.62
CA LYS A 156 6.32 15.78 -26.11
C LYS A 156 5.41 14.95 -25.22
N MET A 157 4.34 15.55 -24.70
CA MET A 157 3.33 14.85 -23.90
C MET A 157 2.02 14.73 -24.68
N ASN A 158 1.35 13.58 -24.58
CA ASN A 158 0.00 13.37 -25.11
C ASN A 158 -0.84 12.58 -24.10
N ILE A 159 -2.15 12.82 -24.07
CA ILE A 159 -3.10 11.97 -23.36
C ILE A 159 -3.45 10.78 -24.26
N VAL A 160 -3.44 9.58 -23.71
CA VAL A 160 -3.83 8.34 -24.40
C VAL A 160 -4.76 7.58 -23.46
N GLU A 161 -6.04 7.49 -23.83
CA GLU A 161 -7.09 6.91 -22.98
C GLU A 161 -7.11 7.59 -21.60
N ASP A 162 -6.87 6.85 -20.51
CA ASP A 162 -6.80 7.37 -19.15
C ASP A 162 -5.38 7.64 -18.65
N GLY A 163 -4.38 7.66 -19.53
CA GLY A 163 -2.98 7.85 -19.17
C GLY A 163 -2.22 8.89 -20.00
N LEU A 164 -0.94 9.04 -19.69
CA LEU A 164 -0.04 9.99 -20.32
C LEU A 164 1.07 9.28 -21.10
N LEU A 165 1.31 9.69 -22.34
CA LEU A 165 2.48 9.29 -23.12
C LEU A 165 3.44 10.46 -23.24
N VAL A 166 4.65 10.28 -22.72
CA VAL A 166 5.74 11.23 -22.73
C VAL A 166 6.84 10.72 -23.65
N GLN A 167 7.17 11.48 -24.67
CA GLN A 167 8.27 11.16 -25.58
C GLN A 167 9.44 12.10 -25.30
N ILE A 168 10.60 11.52 -25.01
CA ILE A 168 11.85 12.23 -24.71
C ILE A 168 13.00 11.68 -25.58
N PRO A 169 14.09 12.45 -25.77
CA PRO A 169 15.31 11.94 -26.40
C PRO A 169 15.94 10.80 -25.60
N PRO A 170 16.69 9.89 -26.25
CA PRO A 170 17.40 8.80 -25.56
C PRO A 170 18.30 9.28 -24.41
N SER A 171 19.07 10.35 -24.62
CA SER A 171 19.97 10.90 -23.60
C SER A 171 19.23 11.37 -22.34
N LEU A 172 18.06 12.01 -22.52
CA LEU A 172 17.24 12.47 -21.40
C LEU A 172 16.59 11.29 -20.65
N MET A 173 16.29 10.18 -21.35
CA MET A 173 15.80 8.95 -20.72
C MET A 173 16.87 8.34 -19.80
N GLU A 174 18.15 8.35 -20.19
CA GLU A 174 19.25 7.86 -19.36
C GLU A 174 19.40 8.69 -18.08
N GLU A 175 19.38 10.03 -18.19
CA GLU A 175 19.41 10.95 -17.06
C GLU A 175 18.21 10.73 -16.11
N PHE A 176 17.01 10.61 -16.68
CA PHE A 176 15.80 10.36 -15.92
C PHE A 176 15.85 9.03 -15.16
N ARG A 177 16.32 7.95 -15.81
CA ARG A 177 16.54 6.64 -15.16
C ARG A 177 17.57 6.74 -14.04
N SER A 178 18.64 7.51 -14.23
CA SER A 178 19.66 7.74 -13.20
C SER A 178 19.08 8.49 -12.00
N ALA A 179 18.28 9.53 -12.22
CA ALA A 179 17.64 10.29 -11.16
C ALA A 179 16.70 9.42 -10.31
N ILE A 180 15.93 8.53 -10.95
CA ILE A 180 15.07 7.58 -10.22
C ILE A 180 15.92 6.62 -9.37
N LYS A 181 17.02 6.07 -9.92
CA LYS A 181 17.93 5.17 -9.17
C LYS A 181 18.56 5.85 -7.96
N ASP A 182 18.89 7.12 -8.11
CA ASP A 182 19.51 7.95 -7.07
C ASP A 182 18.49 8.54 -6.09
N MET A 183 17.19 8.27 -6.29
CA MET A 183 16.10 8.86 -5.51
C MET A 183 16.15 10.41 -5.50
N LYS A 184 16.44 10.99 -6.68
CA LYS A 184 16.49 12.44 -6.89
C LYS A 184 15.26 12.92 -7.64
N ASP A 185 14.78 14.11 -7.24
CA ASP A 185 13.77 14.84 -8.01
C ASP A 185 14.31 15.17 -9.41
N PHE A 186 13.43 15.20 -10.40
CA PHE A 186 13.81 15.45 -11.78
C PHE A 186 12.76 16.26 -12.52
N ARG A 187 13.18 17.19 -13.38
CA ARG A 187 12.28 18.03 -14.18
C ARG A 187 12.62 17.90 -15.66
N ILE A 188 11.59 17.77 -16.49
CA ILE A 188 11.67 17.73 -17.95
C ILE A 188 10.82 18.89 -18.48
N ASP A 189 11.42 19.83 -19.20
CA ASP A 189 10.69 20.90 -19.85
C ASP A 189 10.18 20.47 -21.24
N CYS A 190 8.93 20.77 -21.57
CA CYS A 190 8.30 20.42 -22.84
C CYS A 190 8.44 21.51 -23.92
N CYS A 191 9.36 22.46 -23.74
CA CYS A 191 9.57 23.58 -24.66
C CYS A 191 10.43 23.23 -25.88
N LYS A 192 10.58 24.19 -26.80
CA LYS A 192 11.49 24.05 -27.94
C LYS A 192 12.93 24.00 -27.45
N VAL A 193 13.79 23.30 -28.19
CA VAL A 193 15.23 23.20 -27.88
C VAL A 193 15.91 24.57 -27.88
N THR A 194 15.41 25.52 -28.68
CA THR A 194 15.93 26.88 -28.80
C THR A 194 15.51 27.82 -27.66
N ASP A 195 14.50 27.45 -26.86
CA ASP A 195 14.00 28.29 -25.79
C ASP A 195 14.85 28.07 -24.52
N THR A 196 15.64 29.09 -24.19
CA THR A 196 16.53 29.16 -23.02
C THR A 196 15.98 30.01 -21.88
N SER A 197 14.75 30.52 -22.02
CA SER A 197 14.13 31.48 -21.10
C SER A 197 13.83 30.94 -19.69
N GLY A 198 14.08 29.66 -19.40
CA GLY A 198 13.91 29.06 -18.07
C GLY A 198 12.46 28.94 -17.56
N ASP A 199 11.54 29.68 -18.18
CA ASP A 199 10.11 29.69 -17.88
C ASP A 199 9.38 28.94 -19.00
N SER A 200 9.22 27.62 -18.82
CA SER A 200 8.40 26.79 -19.69
C SER A 200 7.02 26.69 -19.06
N ASP A 201 5.97 27.04 -19.82
CA ASP A 201 4.57 26.88 -19.39
C ASP A 201 4.14 25.40 -19.27
N GLU A 202 4.87 24.49 -19.92
CA GLU A 202 4.62 23.05 -19.87
C GLU A 202 5.87 22.28 -19.41
N TRP A 203 5.72 21.48 -18.36
CA TRP A 203 6.81 20.67 -17.81
C TRP A 203 6.27 19.41 -17.14
N ILE A 204 7.17 18.45 -16.97
CA ILE A 204 6.95 17.21 -16.24
C ILE A 204 7.90 17.21 -15.05
N GLN A 205 7.39 16.85 -13.88
CA GLN A 205 8.16 16.79 -12.65
C GLN A 205 8.01 15.43 -12.00
N LEU A 206 9.14 14.74 -11.80
CA LEU A 206 9.27 13.65 -10.86
C LEU A 206 9.63 14.25 -9.50
N LYS A 207 8.82 13.95 -8.50
CA LYS A 207 9.04 14.41 -7.13
C LYS A 207 8.94 13.24 -6.16
N TRP A 208 9.97 13.06 -5.35
CA TRP A 208 9.91 12.19 -4.19
C TRP A 208 9.13 12.91 -3.10
N VAL A 209 8.01 12.32 -2.73
CA VAL A 209 7.13 12.84 -1.68
C VAL A 209 7.16 11.87 -0.51
N ASN A 210 6.94 12.40 0.69
CA ASN A 210 6.68 11.54 1.85
C ASN A 210 5.47 10.67 1.53
N ASP A 211 5.47 9.44 2.06
CA ASP A 211 4.35 8.53 1.88
C ASP A 211 3.16 9.05 2.70
N GLU A 212 2.44 10.03 2.14
CA GLU A 212 1.17 10.54 2.67
C GLU A 212 0.04 9.50 2.48
N LEU A 213 0.37 8.30 1.95
CA LEU A 213 -0.60 7.24 1.80
C LEU A 213 -1.06 6.81 3.18
N SER A 214 -2.38 6.73 3.25
CA SER A 214 -3.18 6.32 4.38
C SER A 214 -3.00 4.81 4.65
N THR A 215 -1.78 4.41 5.03
CA THR A 215 -1.46 3.08 5.53
C THR A 215 -2.09 2.94 6.92
N ASN A 216 -2.58 1.75 7.22
CA ASN A 216 -3.13 1.44 8.54
C ASN A 216 -4.24 2.41 9.02
N LEU A 217 -5.06 2.93 8.08
CA LEU A 217 -6.22 3.76 8.38
C LEU A 217 -7.10 3.18 9.50
N GLY A 218 -7.37 3.99 10.51
CA GLY A 218 -8.16 3.67 11.68
C GLY A 218 -7.56 2.62 12.61
N VAL A 219 -6.34 2.13 12.33
CA VAL A 219 -5.70 1.10 13.14
C VAL A 219 -5.15 1.72 14.42
N ARG A 220 -5.47 1.08 15.55
CA ARG A 220 -5.00 1.49 16.87
C ARG A 220 -4.34 0.32 17.60
N SER A 221 -3.34 0.64 18.40
CA SER A 221 -2.68 -0.32 19.28
C SER A 221 -3.69 -0.97 20.22
N GLN A 222 -3.51 -2.27 20.48
CA GLN A 222 -4.34 -2.99 21.45
C GLN A 222 -3.85 -2.81 22.89
N ILE A 223 -2.71 -2.16 23.10
CA ILE A 223 -2.12 -1.90 24.42
C ILE A 223 -2.76 -0.64 25.02
N ASP A 224 -2.66 0.48 24.30
CA ASP A 224 -2.94 1.83 24.81
C ASP A 224 -3.78 2.69 23.86
N GLY A 225 -4.20 2.14 22.71
CA GLY A 225 -4.98 2.88 21.72
C GLY A 225 -4.19 3.88 20.88
N LEU A 226 -2.84 3.82 20.94
CA LEU A 226 -1.94 4.62 20.10
C LEU A 226 -2.38 4.55 18.62
N ASN A 227 -2.37 5.69 17.93
CA ASN A 227 -2.71 5.75 16.51
C ASN A 227 -1.59 5.13 15.68
N LEU A 228 -1.91 4.10 14.88
CA LEU A 228 -0.96 3.41 14.01
C LEU A 228 -1.14 3.78 12.53
N GLU A 229 -1.96 4.79 12.23
CA GLU A 229 -2.09 5.36 10.90
C GLU A 229 -0.77 5.94 10.40
N GLY A 230 -0.41 5.65 9.14
CA GLY A 230 0.84 6.11 8.53
C GLY A 230 2.08 5.31 8.96
N ILE A 231 1.99 4.50 10.01
CA ILE A 231 3.11 3.71 10.51
C ILE A 231 3.44 2.58 9.55
N GLN A 232 4.74 2.42 9.24
CA GLN A 232 5.22 1.30 8.42
C GLN A 232 4.93 -0.03 9.11
N SER A 233 4.35 -0.97 8.36
CA SER A 233 4.08 -2.32 8.87
C SER A 233 4.39 -3.40 7.83
N ALA A 234 4.61 -4.62 8.31
CA ALA A 234 4.78 -5.81 7.50
C ALA A 234 3.78 -6.89 7.95
N ARG A 235 2.98 -7.39 7.00
CA ARG A 235 2.08 -8.52 7.23
C ARG A 235 2.81 -9.85 7.11
N ILE A 236 2.49 -10.75 8.02
CA ILE A 236 3.11 -12.05 8.17
C ILE A 236 2.18 -13.10 7.59
N PHE A 237 2.66 -13.83 6.58
CA PHE A 237 1.87 -14.84 5.86
C PHE A 237 2.40 -16.26 6.04
N SER A 238 3.62 -16.43 6.56
CA SER A 238 4.37 -17.69 6.50
C SER A 238 4.84 -18.22 7.85
N ASN A 239 4.37 -17.66 8.98
CA ASN A 239 4.76 -18.14 10.30
C ASN A 239 3.83 -19.24 10.82
N PRO A 240 4.37 -20.18 11.61
CA PRO A 240 3.58 -21.28 12.17
C PRO A 240 2.54 -20.75 13.14
N ASP A 241 1.36 -21.35 13.12
CA ASP A 241 0.38 -21.20 14.17
C ASP A 241 0.79 -22.04 15.38
N TYR A 242 0.62 -21.49 16.57
CA TYR A 242 0.79 -22.21 17.81
C TYR A 242 -0.60 -22.50 18.37
N ALA A 243 -0.86 -23.72 18.80
CA ALA A 243 -2.20 -24.14 19.14
C ALA A 243 -2.19 -25.11 20.31
N ASN A 244 -3.28 -25.08 21.08
CA ASN A 244 -3.65 -26.15 21.98
C ASN A 244 -4.76 -27.01 21.33
N GLU A 245 -5.54 -27.72 22.15
CA GLU A 245 -6.62 -28.59 21.64
C GLU A 245 -7.72 -27.81 20.89
N ARG A 246 -8.06 -26.60 21.35
CA ARG A 246 -9.26 -25.85 20.90
C ARG A 246 -8.96 -24.55 20.17
N TYR A 247 -7.87 -23.90 20.53
CA TYR A 247 -7.56 -22.55 20.07
C TYR A 247 -6.15 -22.49 19.49
N LEU A 248 -5.92 -21.49 18.63
CA LEU A 248 -4.61 -21.16 18.09
C LEU A 248 -4.32 -19.68 18.24
N ILE A 249 -3.04 -19.34 18.36
CA ILE A 249 -2.52 -17.99 18.28
C ILE A 249 -1.68 -17.83 17.01
N ARG A 250 -1.96 -16.75 16.27
CA ARG A 250 -1.29 -16.40 15.02
C ARG A 250 -0.72 -15.00 15.09
N TRP A 251 0.55 -14.85 14.72
CA TRP A 251 1.17 -13.55 14.46
C TRP A 251 0.79 -13.06 13.06
N ILE A 252 0.33 -11.81 12.96
CA ILE A 252 -0.32 -11.28 11.75
C ILE A 252 0.47 -10.14 11.13
N GLU A 253 0.98 -9.24 11.98
CA GLU A 253 1.55 -7.99 11.53
C GLU A 253 2.55 -7.47 12.56
N VAL A 254 3.56 -6.76 12.07
CA VAL A 254 4.51 -5.99 12.88
C VAL A 254 4.52 -4.55 12.40
N PHE A 255 4.45 -3.62 13.34
CA PHE A 255 4.51 -2.18 13.16
C PHE A 255 5.87 -1.66 13.63
N LEU A 256 6.49 -0.81 12.82
CA LEU A 256 7.78 -0.20 13.09
C LEU A 256 7.53 1.22 13.60
N LEU A 257 7.43 1.38 14.92
CA LEU A 257 7.03 2.64 15.56
C LEU A 257 8.16 3.66 15.60
N GLN A 258 9.39 3.17 15.80
CA GLN A 258 10.59 4.00 15.79
C GLN A 258 11.75 3.19 15.21
N ILE A 259 12.26 3.68 14.09
CA ILE A 259 13.52 3.27 13.45
C ILE A 259 14.21 4.59 13.06
N ASN A 260 15.51 4.69 13.23
CA ASN A 260 16.24 5.91 12.88
C ASN A 260 16.09 6.20 11.37
N ASP A 261 15.72 7.43 11.00
CA ASP A 261 15.37 7.83 9.61
C ASP A 261 16.52 7.67 8.60
N ASN A 262 17.75 7.45 9.08
CA ASN A 262 18.92 7.11 8.24
C ASN A 262 18.96 5.63 7.82
N GLY A 263 17.88 4.89 8.10
CA GLY A 263 17.69 3.44 7.98
C GLY A 263 18.59 2.74 6.96
N ARG A 264 19.72 2.22 7.44
CA ARG A 264 20.51 1.25 6.68
C ARG A 264 19.67 -0.03 6.57
N ARG A 265 19.69 -0.69 5.40
CA ARG A 265 19.07 -2.02 5.18
C ARG A 265 19.32 -3.03 6.32
N SER A 266 20.44 -2.90 7.01
CA SER A 266 20.83 -3.73 8.14
C SER A 266 19.91 -3.62 9.36
N GLU A 267 19.40 -2.43 9.68
CA GLU A 267 18.55 -2.20 10.86
C GLU A 267 17.18 -2.85 10.70
N VAL A 268 16.58 -2.74 9.51
CA VAL A 268 15.31 -3.41 9.18
C VAL A 268 15.45 -4.94 9.25
N ILE A 269 16.60 -5.48 8.83
CA ILE A 269 16.89 -6.92 8.94
C ILE A 269 17.00 -7.35 10.41
N ASN A 270 17.63 -6.52 11.26
CA ASN A 270 17.74 -6.80 12.69
C ASN A 270 16.38 -6.73 13.40
N ALA A 271 15.55 -5.74 13.07
CA ALA A 271 14.19 -5.62 13.60
C ALA A 271 13.31 -6.84 13.27
N ASN A 272 13.41 -7.37 12.04
CA ASN A 272 12.67 -8.57 11.64
C ASN A 272 13.11 -9.83 12.40
N LYS A 273 14.42 -10.03 12.58
CA LYS A 273 14.94 -11.17 13.36
C LYS A 273 14.51 -11.12 14.82
N LEU A 274 14.56 -9.93 15.43
CA LEU A 274 14.05 -9.71 16.78
C LEU A 274 12.55 -10.01 16.84
N ALA A 275 11.76 -9.46 15.91
CA ALA A 275 10.32 -9.66 15.83
C ALA A 275 9.98 -11.16 15.72
N GLU A 276 10.64 -11.91 14.85
CA GLU A 276 10.43 -13.36 14.70
C GLU A 276 10.74 -14.13 16.00
N SER A 277 11.90 -13.87 16.60
CA SER A 277 12.34 -14.57 17.82
C SER A 277 11.38 -14.30 18.99
N VAL A 278 10.98 -13.03 19.15
CA VAL A 278 10.08 -12.61 20.23
C VAL A 278 8.64 -13.09 19.95
N ALA A 279 8.18 -13.06 18.70
CA ALA A 279 6.86 -13.60 18.34
C ALA A 279 6.74 -15.09 18.66
N GLN A 280 7.77 -15.87 18.33
CA GLN A 280 7.81 -17.29 18.66
C GLN A 280 7.73 -17.52 20.17
N ALA A 281 8.59 -16.84 20.94
CA ALA A 281 8.59 -16.96 22.40
C ALA A 281 7.25 -16.56 23.02
N PHE A 282 6.65 -15.47 22.52
CA PHE A 282 5.33 -15.00 22.93
C PHE A 282 4.23 -16.02 22.68
N CYS A 283 4.16 -16.55 21.45
CA CYS A 283 3.15 -17.54 21.08
C CYS A 283 3.27 -18.82 21.92
N VAL A 284 4.49 -19.31 22.14
CA VAL A 284 4.74 -20.51 22.96
C VAL A 284 4.30 -20.29 24.41
N ALA A 285 4.63 -19.14 25.00
CA ALA A 285 4.26 -18.81 26.37
C ALA A 285 2.74 -18.70 26.59
N LEU A 286 1.97 -18.42 25.54
CA LEU A 286 0.52 -18.24 25.63
C LEU A 286 -0.30 -19.51 25.35
N ILE A 287 0.31 -20.62 24.92
CA ILE A 287 -0.42 -21.85 24.52
C ILE A 287 -1.37 -22.35 25.62
N ASP A 288 -0.89 -22.38 26.86
CA ASP A 288 -1.66 -22.88 28.01
C ASP A 288 -2.75 -21.90 28.48
N TYR A 289 -2.75 -20.67 27.95
CA TYR A 289 -3.68 -19.61 28.33
C TYR A 289 -4.68 -19.26 27.23
N LEU A 290 -4.64 -19.91 26.05
CA LEU A 290 -5.48 -19.54 24.91
C LEU A 290 -6.97 -19.68 25.21
N ASP A 291 -7.40 -20.70 25.95
CA ASP A 291 -8.80 -20.89 26.35
C ASP A 291 -9.31 -19.67 27.12
N GLN A 292 -8.57 -19.27 28.16
CA GLN A 292 -8.94 -18.12 28.98
C GLN A 292 -8.89 -16.81 28.20
N LEU A 293 -7.90 -16.62 27.32
CA LEU A 293 -7.80 -15.42 26.49
C LEU A 293 -9.01 -15.32 25.57
N TYR A 294 -9.36 -16.39 24.88
CA TYR A 294 -10.47 -16.41 23.94
C TYR A 294 -11.82 -16.24 24.63
N GLU A 295 -12.08 -16.98 25.71
CA GLU A 295 -13.35 -16.95 26.45
C GLU A 295 -13.61 -15.59 27.11
N ASN A 296 -12.56 -14.86 27.51
CA ASN A 296 -12.67 -13.49 28.00
C ASN A 296 -12.72 -12.42 26.89
N GLY A 297 -12.76 -12.83 25.62
CA GLY A 297 -12.83 -11.92 24.48
C GLY A 297 -11.51 -11.20 24.17
N LEU A 298 -10.38 -11.64 24.74
CA LEU A 298 -9.04 -11.10 24.51
C LEU A 298 -8.43 -11.73 23.24
N THR A 299 -9.15 -11.63 22.12
CA THR A 299 -8.80 -12.32 20.87
C THR A 299 -7.80 -11.57 20.01
N LYS A 300 -7.62 -10.26 20.26
CA LYS A 300 -6.68 -9.40 19.54
C LYS A 300 -5.66 -8.84 20.52
N ILE A 301 -4.42 -9.30 20.42
CA ILE A 301 -3.37 -9.03 21.42
C ILE A 301 -2.20 -8.31 20.74
N SER A 302 -1.72 -7.24 21.35
CA SER A 302 -0.50 -6.54 20.93
C SER A 302 0.64 -6.81 21.93
N LEU A 303 1.85 -6.91 21.40
CA LEU A 303 3.11 -6.93 22.15
C LEU A 303 4.02 -5.82 21.60
N ARG A 304 4.38 -4.84 22.41
CA ARG A 304 5.32 -3.76 22.03
C ARG A 304 6.64 -3.99 22.72
N ILE A 305 7.73 -3.87 21.97
CA ILE A 305 9.10 -4.02 22.45
C ILE A 305 9.77 -2.67 22.26
N SER A 306 10.37 -2.14 23.33
CA SER A 306 11.12 -0.88 23.32
C SER A 306 12.56 -1.17 23.69
N LEU A 307 13.49 -0.85 22.79
CA LEU A 307 14.93 -0.99 22.98
C LEU A 307 15.58 0.37 22.77
N ASP A 308 16.06 0.94 23.86
CA ASP A 308 16.78 2.20 23.91
C ASP A 308 17.84 2.13 25.03
N ILE A 309 18.80 3.04 25.02
CA ILE A 309 19.87 3.15 26.03
C ILE A 309 19.29 3.23 27.44
N ASP A 310 18.17 3.94 27.59
CA ASP A 310 17.53 4.18 28.89
C ASP A 310 16.32 3.26 29.15
N LYS A 311 15.78 2.61 28.10
CA LYS A 311 14.54 1.82 28.20
C LYS A 311 14.66 0.52 27.40
N VAL A 312 14.81 -0.58 28.12
CA VAL A 312 14.69 -1.94 27.57
C VAL A 312 13.51 -2.64 28.24
N GLY A 313 12.50 -3.02 27.47
CA GLY A 313 11.35 -3.73 28.00
C GLY A 313 10.29 -4.06 26.97
N TYR A 314 9.22 -4.68 27.45
CA TYR A 314 8.06 -5.02 26.65
C TYR A 314 6.75 -4.65 27.36
N GLU A 315 5.71 -4.43 26.56
CA GLU A 315 4.36 -4.14 27.02
C GLU A 315 3.38 -5.03 26.26
N THR A 316 2.33 -5.52 26.92
CA THR A 316 1.29 -6.34 26.29
C THR A 316 -0.09 -5.84 26.62
N GLY A 317 -1.04 -6.03 25.71
CA GLY A 317 -2.41 -5.66 25.97
C GLY A 317 -3.40 -6.11 24.91
N SER A 318 -4.66 -6.05 25.27
CA SER A 318 -5.80 -6.34 24.41
C SER A 318 -6.92 -5.34 24.71
N GLY A 319 -7.50 -4.73 23.67
CA GLY A 319 -8.60 -3.77 23.82
C GLY A 319 -8.29 -2.54 24.69
N GLY A 320 -7.02 -2.12 24.77
CA GLY A 320 -6.58 -0.98 25.60
C GLY A 320 -6.38 -1.32 27.08
N LYS A 321 -6.30 -2.61 27.42
CA LYS A 321 -6.11 -3.10 28.77
C LYS A 321 -4.93 -4.08 28.83
N PRO A 322 -4.20 -4.14 29.96
CA PRO A 322 -3.15 -5.14 30.15
C PRO A 322 -3.73 -6.56 30.15
N LEU A 323 -2.90 -7.53 29.77
CA LEU A 323 -3.26 -8.95 29.89
C LEU A 323 -3.44 -9.38 31.36
N PRO A 324 -4.16 -10.48 31.64
CA PRO A 324 -4.32 -10.99 32.99
C PRO A 324 -2.99 -11.21 33.72
N GLN A 325 -2.90 -10.77 34.97
CA GLN A 325 -1.66 -10.75 35.77
C GLN A 325 -0.98 -12.12 35.92
N GLN A 326 -1.75 -13.21 35.91
CA GLN A 326 -1.23 -14.58 35.96
C GLN A 326 -0.35 -14.95 34.75
N ILE A 327 -0.51 -14.25 33.62
CA ILE A 327 0.23 -14.49 32.37
C ILE A 327 1.57 -13.73 32.40
N THR A 328 1.72 -12.72 33.26
CA THR A 328 2.90 -11.86 33.32
C THR A 328 4.19 -12.63 33.60
N GLN A 329 4.21 -13.50 34.62
CA GLN A 329 5.44 -14.24 34.95
C GLN A 329 5.86 -15.22 33.82
N PRO A 330 4.96 -16.05 33.24
CA PRO A 330 5.30 -16.85 32.07
C PRO A 330 5.85 -16.04 30.89
N LEU A 331 5.32 -14.83 30.67
CA LEU A 331 5.81 -13.94 29.62
C LEU A 331 7.19 -13.38 29.95
N ASP A 332 7.46 -12.98 31.21
CA ASP A 332 8.77 -12.52 31.63
C ASP A 332 9.84 -13.59 31.42
N ASP A 333 9.55 -14.82 31.85
CA ASP A 333 10.46 -15.96 31.73
C ASP A 333 10.76 -16.30 30.26
N ALA A 334 9.81 -16.11 29.36
CA ALA A 334 9.95 -16.40 27.93
C ALA A 334 10.59 -15.25 27.14
N LEU A 335 10.20 -14.01 27.40
CA LEU A 335 10.52 -12.85 26.56
C LEU A 335 11.84 -12.17 26.96
N ILE A 336 12.09 -12.00 28.26
CA ILE A 336 13.26 -11.26 28.73
C ILE A 336 14.57 -11.88 28.22
N PRO A 337 14.78 -13.22 28.28
CA PRO A 337 16.02 -13.81 27.77
C PRO A 337 16.22 -13.59 26.28
N VAL A 338 15.14 -13.68 25.49
CA VAL A 338 15.18 -13.51 24.03
C VAL A 338 15.50 -12.06 23.66
N ILE A 339 14.88 -11.10 24.34
CA ILE A 339 15.13 -9.68 24.14
C ILE A 339 16.59 -9.36 24.47
N MET A 340 17.08 -9.77 25.65
CA MET A 340 18.45 -9.50 26.10
C MET A 340 19.50 -10.16 25.18
N SER A 341 19.26 -11.40 24.74
CA SER A 341 20.14 -12.09 23.80
C SER A 341 20.23 -11.36 22.46
N ASN A 342 19.11 -10.85 21.95
CA ASN A 342 19.09 -10.13 20.68
C ASN A 342 19.82 -8.78 20.78
N ILE A 343 19.68 -8.05 21.89
CA ILE A 343 20.44 -6.81 22.13
C ILE A 343 21.95 -7.09 22.06
N SER A 344 22.42 -8.14 22.74
CA SER A 344 23.85 -8.49 22.76
C SER A 344 24.40 -8.90 21.39
N THR A 345 23.56 -9.45 20.52
CA THR A 345 23.97 -9.98 19.21
C THR A 345 23.90 -8.93 18.11
N THR A 346 22.92 -8.02 18.19
CA THR A 346 22.66 -7.04 17.14
C THR A 346 23.36 -5.70 17.35
N GLY A 347 23.85 -5.42 18.56
CA GLY A 347 24.58 -4.18 18.86
C GLY A 347 23.73 -2.96 18.57
N ILE A 348 22.53 -2.90 19.16
CA ILE A 348 21.56 -1.82 18.94
C ILE A 348 22.16 -0.51 19.48
N GLU A 349 22.70 0.32 18.59
CA GLU A 349 23.20 1.67 18.90
C GLU A 349 22.08 2.72 18.87
N ASP A 350 21.01 2.44 18.12
CA ASP A 350 19.89 3.36 17.89
C ASP A 350 18.58 2.84 18.51
N PRO A 351 17.70 3.75 19.00
CA PRO A 351 16.43 3.36 19.59
C PRO A 351 15.52 2.63 18.57
N LEU A 352 15.02 1.46 18.98
CA LEU A 352 14.12 0.62 18.21
C LEU A 352 12.84 0.37 19.00
N VAL A 353 11.69 0.72 18.41
CA VAL A 353 10.38 0.39 18.97
C VAL A 353 9.54 -0.32 17.91
N ILE A 354 9.12 -1.55 18.21
CA ILE A 354 8.27 -2.36 17.35
C ILE A 354 7.03 -2.85 18.11
N GLU A 355 5.91 -2.97 17.41
CA GLU A 355 4.68 -3.55 17.97
C GLU A 355 4.18 -4.70 17.10
N LEU A 356 4.00 -5.87 17.69
CA LEU A 356 3.52 -7.07 17.03
C LEU A 356 2.05 -7.29 17.37
N LEU A 357 1.27 -7.70 16.37
CA LEU A 357 -0.16 -7.97 16.50
C LEU A 357 -0.47 -9.45 16.28
N PHE A 358 -1.21 -10.02 17.23
CA PHE A 358 -1.62 -11.42 17.25
C PHE A 358 -3.13 -11.57 17.30
N PHE A 359 -3.64 -12.66 16.70
CA PHE A 359 -5.02 -13.12 16.91
C PHE A 359 -5.04 -14.47 17.61
N VAL A 360 -5.91 -14.59 18.62
CA VAL A 360 -6.35 -15.87 19.18
C VAL A 360 -7.64 -16.28 18.47
N LEU A 361 -7.63 -17.45 17.86
CA LEU A 361 -8.69 -17.96 16.99
C LEU A 361 -9.15 -19.34 17.48
N LEU A 362 -10.40 -19.66 17.19
CA LEU A 362 -10.88 -21.03 17.29
C LEU A 362 -10.22 -21.86 16.18
N LYS A 363 -9.79 -23.07 16.53
CA LYS A 363 -9.13 -23.99 15.61
C LYS A 363 -10.10 -24.61 14.59
#